data_AF-A0A7C1LGX5-F1
#
_entry.id   AF-A0A7C1LGX5-F1
#
_cell.length_a   1.000
_cell.length_b   1.000
_cell.length_c   1.000
_cell.angle_alpha   90.00
_cell.angle_beta   90.00
_cell.angle_gamma   90.00
#
_symmetry.space_group_name_H-M   'P 1'
#
loop_
_entity.id
_entity.type
_entity.pdbx_description
1 polymer ?
#
loop_
_entity_poly.entity_id
_entity_poly.type
_entity_poly.pdbx_seq_one_letter_code
_entity_poly.pdbx_strand_id
1 'polypeptide(L)'
;MVFREKFFEYGIRNSIWLTPITIGQSWIWYWIINGFDIIPIGEFFIRYEGYLTILSILGVNLFSAILAALARQRYEKYIKEIKTV
;
A
#
# COMPACT_ATOMS: atom_id res chain seq x y z
N MET A 1 1.93 0.46 9.41
CA MET A 1 2.77 1.61 9.80
C MET A 1 1.96 2.73 10.43
N VAL A 2 0.90 3.21 9.77
CA VAL A 2 0.06 4.33 10.28
C VAL A 2 -0.54 4.12 11.67
N PHE A 3 -0.92 2.89 12.02
CA PHE A 3 -1.43 2.62 13.38
C PHE A 3 -0.37 2.83 14.47
N ARG A 4 0.92 2.71 14.15
CA ARG A 4 2.05 2.87 15.10
C ARG A 4 2.63 4.29 15.07
N GLU A 5 2.69 4.95 13.91
CA GLU A 5 3.28 6.29 13.74
C GLU A 5 2.29 7.43 13.95
N LYS A 6 2.72 8.50 14.62
CA LYS A 6 1.85 9.65 14.97
C LYS A 6 1.42 10.49 13.76
N PHE A 7 2.15 10.42 12.64
CA PHE A 7 1.98 11.34 11.51
C PHE A 7 1.31 10.67 10.32
N PHE A 8 0.16 11.20 9.93
CA PHE A 8 -0.61 10.74 8.77
C PHE A 8 0.18 10.88 7.45
N GLU A 9 1.01 11.92 7.34
CA GLU A 9 1.87 12.17 6.19
C GLU A 9 2.85 11.02 5.91
N TYR A 10 3.33 10.36 6.97
CA TYR A 10 4.20 9.19 6.85
C TYR A 10 3.44 8.00 6.23
N GLY A 11 2.14 7.88 6.53
CA GLY A 11 1.25 6.91 5.91
C GLY A 11 1.10 7.10 4.42
N ILE A 12 0.88 8.34 3.97
CA ILE A 12 0.75 8.68 2.55
C ILE A 12 2.06 8.44 1.82
N ARG A 13 3.19 8.93 2.37
CA ARG A 13 4.51 8.73 1.78
C ARG A 13 4.82 7.24 1.64
N ASN A 14 4.51 6.45 2.68
CA ASN A 14 4.72 5.00 2.63
C ASN A 14 3.83 4.33 1.58
N SER A 15 2.56 4.72 1.45
CA SER A 15 1.66 4.17 0.42
C SER A 15 2.16 4.43 -1.00
N ILE A 16 2.78 5.58 -1.25
CA ILE A 16 3.42 5.89 -2.53
C ILE A 16 4.64 4.97 -2.76
N TRP A 17 5.53 4.84 -1.77
CA TRP A 17 6.72 3.97 -1.87
C TRP A 17 6.40 2.48 -1.95
N LEU A 18 5.32 2.03 -1.31
CA LEU A 18 4.90 0.63 -1.32
C LEU A 18 4.44 0.20 -2.73
N THR A 19 3.88 1.14 -3.50
CA THR A 19 3.33 0.86 -4.83
C THR A 19 4.38 0.29 -5.81
N PRO A 20 5.54 0.93 -6.07
CA PRO A 20 6.58 0.35 -6.92
C PRO A 20 7.21 -0.92 -6.32
N ILE A 21 7.28 -1.04 -5.00
CA ILE A 21 7.78 -2.26 -4.34
C ILE A 21 6.84 -3.45 -4.63
N THR A 22 5.53 -3.27 -4.47
CA THR A 22 4.52 -4.29 -4.75
C THR A 22 4.54 -4.72 -6.22
N ILE A 23 4.72 -3.77 -7.15
CA ILE A 23 4.85 -4.06 -8.58
C ILE A 23 6.15 -4.83 -8.87
N GLY A 24 7.28 -4.41 -8.32
CA GLY A 24 8.53 -5.15 -8.47
C GLY A 24 8.43 -6.57 -7.93
N GLN A 25 7.75 -6.75 -6.78
CA GLN A 25 7.51 -8.06 -6.20
C GLN A 25 6.60 -8.94 -7.06
N SER A 26 5.59 -8.37 -7.72
CA SER A 26 4.71 -9.16 -8.61
C SER A 26 5.47 -9.70 -9.82
N TRP A 27 6.45 -8.96 -10.35
CA TRP A 27 7.33 -9.45 -11.43
C TRP A 27 8.26 -10.57 -10.96
N ILE A 28 8.80 -10.50 -9.74
CA ILE A 28 9.59 -11.59 -9.16
C ILE A 28 8.74 -12.87 -9.09
N TRP A 29 7.50 -12.78 -8.62
CA TRP A 29 6.58 -13.92 -8.61
C TRP A 29 6.26 -14.43 -10.01
N TYR A 30 6.06 -13.52 -10.97
CA TYR A 30 5.84 -13.89 -12.37
C TYR A 30 7.01 -14.71 -12.92
N TRP A 31 8.25 -14.30 -12.66
CA TRP A 31 9.45 -15.04 -13.08
C TRP A 31 9.57 -16.41 -12.44
N ILE A 32 9.19 -16.56 -11.18
CA ILE A 32 9.22 -17.85 -10.48
C ILE A 32 8.23 -18.84 -11.12
N ILE A 33 7.06 -18.36 -11.57
CA ILE A 33 5.99 -19.21 -12.08
C ILE A 33 6.16 -19.52 -13.58
N ASN A 34 6.51 -18.52 -14.38
CA ASN A 34 6.48 -18.62 -15.85
C ASN A 34 7.89 -18.71 -16.47
N GLY A 35 8.94 -18.64 -15.65
CA GLY A 35 10.32 -18.50 -16.10
C GLY A 35 10.72 -17.04 -16.29
N PHE A 36 12.02 -16.81 -16.43
CA PHE A 36 12.57 -15.46 -16.57
C PHE A 36 12.26 -14.88 -17.96
N ASP A 37 11.41 -13.85 -18.00
CA ASP A 37 11.10 -13.08 -19.21
C ASP A 37 10.88 -11.59 -18.85
N ILE A 38 11.51 -10.69 -19.61
CA ILE A 38 11.44 -9.25 -19.41
C ILE A 38 10.40 -8.57 -20.31
N ILE A 39 9.92 -9.24 -21.36
CA ILE A 39 8.91 -8.71 -22.29
C ILE A 39 7.64 -8.24 -21.56
N PRO A 40 7.08 -8.99 -20.60
CA PRO A 40 5.85 -8.60 -19.90
C PRO A 40 6.00 -7.31 -19.07
N ILE A 41 7.22 -7.01 -18.61
CA ILE A 41 7.51 -5.77 -17.88
C ILE A 41 7.37 -4.57 -18.82
N GLY A 42 7.87 -4.68 -20.05
CA GLY A 42 7.72 -3.63 -21.06
C GLY A 42 6.25 -3.44 -21.46
N GLU A 43 5.53 -4.54 -21.72
CA GLU A 43 4.10 -4.48 -22.06
C GLU A 43 3.25 -3.83 -20.96
N PHE A 44 3.61 -4.04 -19.70
CA PHE A 44 2.91 -3.44 -18.56
C PHE A 44 2.88 -1.91 -18.63
N PHE A 45 3.96 -1.25 -19.06
CA PHE A 45 4.00 0.22 -19.16
C PHE A 45 3.47 0.76 -20.50
N ILE A 46 3.28 -0.10 -21.50
CA ILE A 46 2.70 0.29 -22.79
C ILE A 46 1.17 0.24 -22.73
N ARG A 47 0.61 -0.76 -22.05
CA ARG A 47 -0.84 -0.98 -22.00
C ARG A 47 -1.50 -0.13 -20.91
N TYR A 48 -2.65 0.47 -21.22
CA TYR A 48 -3.43 1.28 -20.27
C TYR A 48 -3.82 0.49 -19.01
N GLU A 49 -3.96 -0.84 -19.12
CA GLU A 49 -4.24 -1.75 -18.02
C GLU A 49 -3.16 -1.73 -16.92
N GLY A 50 -1.89 -1.51 -17.28
CA GLY A 50 -0.82 -1.37 -16.28
C GLY A 50 -0.98 -0.10 -15.45
N TYR A 51 -1.40 1.01 -16.07
CA TYR A 51 -1.69 2.25 -15.35
C TYR A 51 -2.91 2.12 -14.44
N LEU A 52 -3.97 1.42 -14.88
CA LEU A 52 -5.11 1.09 -14.03
C LEU A 52 -4.68 0.24 -12.83
N THR A 53 -3.74 -0.69 -13.04
CA THR A 53 -3.17 -1.52 -11.97
C THR A 53 -2.38 -0.67 -10.97
N ILE A 54 -1.52 0.23 -11.44
CA ILE A 54 -0.77 1.17 -10.60
C ILE A 54 -1.73 2.01 -9.75
N LEU A 55 -2.75 2.60 -10.38
CA LEU A 55 -3.74 3.44 -9.70
C LEU A 55 -4.54 2.65 -8.66
N SER A 56 -4.91 1.41 -8.98
CA SER A 56 -5.61 0.51 -8.07
C SER A 56 -4.76 0.16 -6.85
N ILE A 57 -3.49 -0.20 -7.05
CA ILE A 57 -2.55 -0.50 -5.95
C ILE A 57 -2.35 0.72 -5.06
N LEU A 58 -2.13 1.89 -5.66
CA LEU A 58 -2.00 3.15 -4.92
C LEU A 58 -3.27 3.45 -4.12
N GLY A 59 -4.44 3.28 -4.73
CA GLY A 59 -5.74 3.45 -4.07
C GLY A 59 -5.88 2.55 -2.85
N VAL A 60 -5.64 1.24 -3.01
CA VAL A 60 -5.70 0.26 -1.90
C VAL A 60 -4.74 0.64 -0.77
N ASN A 61 -3.51 1.04 -1.10
CA ASN A 61 -2.52 1.46 -0.11
C ASN A 61 -2.96 2.73 0.64
N LEU A 62 -3.57 3.70 -0.04
CA LEU A 62 -4.10 4.92 0.58
C LEU A 62 -5.33 4.63 1.44
N PHE A 63 -6.28 3.83 0.95
CA PHE A 63 -7.45 3.42 1.74
C PHE A 63 -7.04 2.68 3.01
N SER A 64 -6.09 1.76 2.91
CA SER A 64 -5.53 1.05 4.07
C SER A 64 -4.89 2.02 5.08
N ALA A 65 -4.14 3.02 4.61
CA ALA A 65 -3.56 4.06 5.46
C ALA A 65 -4.63 4.89 6.18
N ILE A 66 -5.70 5.29 5.48
CA ILE A 66 -6.83 6.04 6.06
C ILE A 66 -7.56 5.20 7.11
N LEU A 67 -7.89 3.95 6.79
CA LEU A 67 -8.57 3.04 7.73
C LEU A 67 -7.73 2.80 8.99
N ALA A 68 -6.41 2.61 8.84
CA ALA A 68 -5.50 2.45 9.97
C ALA A 68 -5.44 3.71 10.85
N ALA A 69 -5.48 4.91 10.27
CA ALA A 69 -5.53 6.16 11.02
C ALA A 69 -6.82 6.29 11.84
N LEU A 70 -7.97 5.98 11.23
CA LEU A 70 -9.27 6.00 11.90
C LEU A 70 -9.34 4.96 13.04
N ALA A 71 -8.85 3.74 12.79
CA ALA A 71 -8.79 2.69 13.79
C ALA A 71 -7.92 3.11 14.99
N ARG A 72 -6.79 3.77 14.73
CA ARG A 72 -5.90 4.30 15.78
C ARG A 72 -6.60 5.36 16.63
N GLN A 73 -7.27 6.32 16.01
CA GLN A 73 -8.01 7.37 16.73
C GLN A 73 -9.07 6.78 17.66
N ARG A 74 -9.82 5.77 17.19
CA ARG A 74 -10.78 5.06 18.03
C ARG A 74 -10.09 4.35 19.19
N TYR A 75 -9.01 3.62 18.92
CA TYR A 75 -8.25 2.90 19.94
C TYR A 75 -7.70 3.82 21.04
N GLU A 76 -7.13 4.98 20.66
CA GLU A 76 -6.62 5.97 21.62
C GLU A 76 -7.75 6.56 22.49
N LYS A 77 -8.95 6.76 21.92
CA LYS A 77 -10.12 7.20 22.69
C LYS A 77 -10.54 6.15 23.72
N TYR A 78 -10.65 4.89 23.33
CA TYR A 78 -10.98 3.79 24.25
C TYR A 78 -9.97 3.66 25.41
N ILE A 79 -8.67 3.74 25.13
CA ILE A 79 -7.64 3.67 26.20
C ILE A 79 -7.75 4.84 27.17
N LYS A 80 -8.03 6.05 26.68
CA LYS A 80 -8.21 7.22 27.56
C LYS A 80 -9.39 7.04 28.49
N GLU A 81 -10.53 6.57 27.97
CA GLU A 81 -11.74 6.30 28.75
C GLU A 81 -11.48 5.27 29.87
N ILE A 82 -10.74 4.19 29.56
CA ILE A 82 -10.37 3.17 30.57
C ILE A 82 -9.44 3.72 31.65
N LYS A 83 -8.50 4.61 31.31
CA LYS A 83 -7.55 5.19 32.28
C LYS A 83 -8.16 6.26 33.19
N THR A 84 -9.31 6.82 32.81
CA THR A 84 -10.03 7.83 33.60
C THR A 84 -11.03 7.25 34.60
N VAL A 85 -11.28 5.94 34.56
CA VAL A 85 -12.08 5.17 35.54
C VAL A 85 -11.15 4.52 36.55
#